data_AF-A0AAV5MIU2-F1
#
_entry.id   AF-A0AAV5MIU2-F1
#
_cell.length_a   1.000
_cell.length_b   1.000
_cell.length_c   1.000
_cell.angle_alpha   90.00
_cell.angle_beta   90.00
_cell.angle_gamma   90.00
#
_symmetry.space_group_name_H-M   'P 1'
#
loop_
_entity.id
_entity.type
_entity.pdbx_description
1 polymer ?
#
loop_
_entity_poly.entity_id
_entity_poly.type
_entity_poly.pdbx_seq_one_letter_code
_entity_poly.pdbx_strand_id
1 'polypeptide(L)'
;MPVDIDGNGVLDCDEFERIWNSSWSEQTEENRDFEDSKEEEAMGFAVKNAVLFPQEAEKGMWPENYSLSDHVRLTVAFTPMKIHCS
;
A
#
# COMPACT_ATOMS: atom_id res chain seq x y z
N MET A 1 -7.82 -6.71 20.64
CA MET A 1 -7.11 -7.93 21.07
C MET A 1 -5.66 -7.79 20.65
N PRO A 2 -4.67 -8.36 21.37
CA PRO A 2 -3.29 -8.40 20.92
C PRO A 2 -3.20 -9.07 19.55
N VAL A 3 -2.42 -8.47 18.65
CA VAL A 3 -2.25 -8.95 17.28
C VAL A 3 -1.18 -10.03 17.21
N ASP A 4 -0.22 -9.95 18.12
CA ASP A 4 0.76 -10.98 18.47
C ASP A 4 0.23 -11.68 19.74
N ILE A 5 -0.19 -12.93 19.61
CA ILE A 5 -0.87 -13.71 20.63
C ILE A 5 0.14 -14.35 21.57
N ASP A 6 1.30 -14.76 21.05
CA ASP A 6 2.33 -15.43 21.82
C ASP A 6 3.37 -14.45 22.42
N GLY A 7 3.37 -13.20 21.97
CA GLY A 7 4.21 -12.12 22.47
C GLY A 7 5.67 -12.24 22.04
N ASN A 8 5.96 -12.99 20.98
CA ASN A 8 7.32 -13.22 20.50
C ASN A 8 7.85 -12.07 19.62
N GLY A 9 7.01 -11.10 19.25
CA GLY A 9 7.32 -9.94 18.42
C GLY A 9 7.37 -10.21 16.91
N VAL A 10 6.90 -11.38 16.47
CA VAL A 10 6.85 -11.84 15.08
C VAL A 10 5.42 -12.25 14.77
N LEU A 11 4.88 -11.73 13.67
CA LEU A 11 3.54 -12.12 13.21
C LEU A 11 3.61 -13.38 12.36
N ASP A 12 3.04 -14.46 12.86
CA ASP A 12 2.90 -15.70 12.11
C ASP A 12 1.69 -15.68 11.14
N CYS A 13 1.59 -16.71 10.29
CA CYS A 13 0.52 -16.80 9.30
C CYS A 13 -0.87 -16.91 9.95
N ASP A 14 -0.98 -17.57 11.10
CA ASP A 14 -2.26 -17.80 11.79
C ASP A 14 -2.74 -16.50 12.48
N GLU A 15 -1.80 -15.73 13.04
CA GLU A 15 -2.01 -14.39 13.58
C GLU A 15 -2.42 -13.41 12.47
N PHE A 16 -1.72 -13.44 11.33
CA PHE A 16 -2.06 -12.62 10.18
C PHE A 16 -3.45 -12.94 9.62
N GLU A 17 -3.80 -14.22 9.50
CA GLU A 17 -5.10 -14.65 8.99
C GLU A 17 -6.25 -14.12 9.87
N ARG A 18 -6.06 -14.05 11.19
CA ARG A 18 -7.07 -13.49 12.12
C ARG A 18 -7.27 -11.99 11.94
N ILE A 19 -6.20 -11.22 11.73
CA ILE A 19 -6.30 -9.78 11.42
C ILE A 19 -7.08 -9.59 10.13
N TRP A 20 -6.75 -10.37 9.11
CA TRP A 20 -7.35 -10.28 7.79
C TRP A 20 -8.84 -10.62 7.83
N ASN A 21 -9.22 -11.71 8.48
CA ASN A 21 -10.60 -12.14 8.61
C ASN A 21 -11.44 -11.20 9.50
N SER A 22 -10.86 -10.60 10.55
CA SER A 22 -11.56 -9.63 11.40
C SER A 22 -11.86 -8.32 10.65
N SER A 23 -10.92 -7.86 9.84
CA SER A 23 -11.08 -6.65 9.03
C SER A 23 -12.18 -6.78 7.98
N TRP A 24 -12.47 -8.01 7.52
CA TRP A 24 -13.52 -8.30 6.55
C TRP A 24 -14.91 -8.46 7.20
N SER A 25 -14.96 -8.98 8.44
CA SER A 25 -16.23 -9.17 9.16
C SER A 25 -16.88 -7.85 9.56
N GLU A 26 -16.11 -6.81 9.86
CA GLU A 26 -16.63 -5.49 10.26
C GLU A 26 -17.32 -4.73 9.11
N GLN A 27 -17.16 -5.16 7.84
CA GLN A 27 -17.79 -4.51 6.69
C GLN A 27 -19.15 -5.09 6.30
N THR A 28 -19.59 -6.21 6.88
CA THR A 28 -20.74 -6.97 6.36
C THR A 28 -22.07 -6.69 7.09
N GLU A 29 -22.08 -5.94 8.20
CA GLU A 29 -23.31 -5.80 9.02
C GLU A 29 -24.12 -4.52 8.82
N GLU A 30 -23.66 -3.55 8.03
CA GLU A 30 -24.40 -2.31 7.76
C GLU A 30 -24.57 -2.05 6.26
N ASN A 31 -25.42 -2.81 5.58
CA ASN A 31 -26.18 -2.29 4.42
C ASN A 31 -27.24 -3.32 3.98
N ARG A 32 -28.38 -3.32 4.69
CA ARG A 32 -29.64 -3.73 4.07
C ARG A 32 -30.27 -2.51 3.44
N ASP A 33 -30.64 -2.67 2.17
CA ASP A 33 -31.51 -1.83 1.37
C ASP A 33 -30.97 -0.46 0.98
N PHE A 34 -30.33 -0.39 -0.20
CA PHE A 34 -30.67 0.61 -1.22
C PHE A 34 -30.02 0.22 -2.57
N GLU A 35 -30.85 -0.27 -3.50
CA GLU A 35 -30.53 -0.19 -4.93
C GLU A 35 -30.50 1.30 -5.31
N ASP A 36 -29.31 1.86 -5.36
CA ASP A 36 -29.00 3.03 -6.17
C ASP A 36 -27.57 2.82 -6.63
N SER A 37 -27.33 2.92 -7.93
CA SER A 37 -26.01 2.80 -8.55
C SER A 37 -25.14 3.98 -8.10
N LYS A 38 -24.64 3.91 -6.86
CA LYS A 38 -23.62 4.79 -6.32
C LYS A 38 -22.31 4.40 -6.95
N GLU A 39 -21.85 5.19 -7.91
CA GLU A 39 -20.44 5.22 -8.28
C GLU A 39 -19.64 5.43 -6.99
N GLU A 40 -18.89 4.42 -6.53
CA GLU A 40 -18.10 4.55 -5.31
C GLU A 40 -16.94 5.53 -5.57
N GLU A 41 -17.04 6.73 -5.01
CA GLU A 41 -15.98 7.74 -5.10
C GLU A 41 -14.92 7.46 -4.03
N ALA A 42 -13.70 7.11 -4.46
CA ALA A 42 -12.55 6.86 -3.59
C ALA A 42 -11.53 8.01 -3.67
N MET A 43 -10.81 8.28 -2.59
CA MET A 43 -9.62 9.15 -2.64
C MET A 43 -8.39 8.34 -3.02
N GLY A 44 -7.73 8.74 -4.10
CA GLY A 44 -6.45 8.20 -4.53
C GLY A 44 -5.36 9.27 -4.63
N PHE A 45 -4.21 8.86 -5.15
CA PHE A 45 -3.05 9.72 -5.30
C PHE A 45 -2.52 9.63 -6.73
N ALA A 46 -2.48 10.76 -7.43
CA ALA A 46 -1.77 10.88 -8.68
C ALA A 46 -0.27 11.10 -8.40
N VAL A 47 0.60 10.52 -9.23
CA VAL A 47 2.03 10.81 -9.18
C VAL A 47 2.27 12.19 -9.79
N LYS A 48 2.80 13.12 -8.99
CA LYS A 48 3.22 14.46 -9.44
C LYS A 48 4.66 14.45 -9.95
N ASN A 49 5.54 13.72 -9.28
CA ASN A 49 6.94 13.58 -9.65
C ASN A 49 7.50 12.26 -9.12
N ALA A 50 8.48 11.69 -9.80
CA ALA A 50 9.19 10.50 -9.37
C ALA A 50 10.64 10.60 -9.84
N VAL A 51 11.60 10.52 -8.91
CA VAL A 51 13.04 10.66 -9.21
C VAL A 51 13.83 9.56 -8.53
N LEU A 52 14.83 9.04 -9.24
CA LEU A 52 15.80 8.09 -8.68
C LEU A 52 17.01 8.83 -8.12
N PHE A 53 17.56 8.31 -7.03
CA PHE A 53 18.81 8.78 -6.46
C PHE A 53 19.84 7.64 -6.36
N PRO A 54 21.06 7.84 -6.88
CA PRO A 54 21.55 9.04 -7.58
C PRO A 54 20.89 9.21 -8.97
N GLN A 55 20.82 10.44 -9.49
CA GLN A 55 20.04 10.76 -10.71
C GLN A 55 20.58 10.04 -11.95
N GLU A 56 21.87 9.73 -11.96
CA GLU A 56 22.55 8.94 -12.98
C GLU A 56 21.91 7.56 -13.17
N ALA A 57 21.33 6.99 -12.11
CA ALA A 57 20.63 5.71 -12.16
C ALA A 57 19.39 5.75 -13.05
N GLU A 58 18.76 6.93 -13.26
CA GLU A 58 17.68 7.11 -14.25
C GLU A 58 18.15 6.82 -15.68
N LYS A 59 19.45 6.94 -15.94
CA LYS A 59 20.08 6.66 -17.23
C LYS A 59 20.74 5.28 -17.27
N GLY A 60 20.49 4.44 -16.26
CA GLY A 60 21.12 3.12 -16.12
C GLY A 60 22.60 3.16 -15.71
N MET A 61 23.09 4.32 -15.27
CA MET A 61 24.47 4.49 -14.84
C MET A 61 24.55 4.35 -13.32
N TRP A 62 25.39 3.43 -12.85
CA TRP A 62 25.59 3.17 -11.43
C TRP A 62 26.98 3.61 -11.00
N PRO A 63 27.13 4.15 -9.77
CA PRO A 63 28.45 4.43 -9.23
C PRO A 63 29.25 3.13 -9.08
N GLU A 64 30.56 3.20 -9.31
CA GLU A 64 31.46 2.04 -9.28
C GLU A 64 31.51 1.33 -7.91
N ASN A 65 31.11 2.03 -6.85
CA ASN A 65 31.07 1.52 -5.48
C ASN A 65 29.73 0.84 -5.10
N TYR A 66 28.80 0.66 -6.03
CA TYR A 66 27.56 -0.07 -5.80
C TYR A 66 27.75 -1.58 -6.02
N SER A 67 27.27 -2.37 -5.08
CA SER A 67 27.19 -3.83 -5.19
C SER A 67 26.03 -4.27 -6.09
N LEU A 68 26.07 -5.49 -6.63
CA LEU A 68 24.98 -6.04 -7.46
C LEU A 68 23.65 -6.19 -6.70
N SER A 69 23.71 -6.24 -5.37
CA SER A 69 22.54 -6.26 -4.49
C SER A 69 22.01 -4.86 -4.17
N ASP A 70 22.70 -3.80 -4.56
CA ASP A 70 22.32 -2.46 -4.18
C ASP A 70 21.11 -1.98 -4.99
N HIS A 71 20.20 -1.32 -4.29
CA HIS A 71 18.97 -0.79 -4.88
C HIS A 71 19.07 0.73 -5.01
N VAL A 72 18.50 1.25 -6.10
CA VAL A 72 18.36 2.69 -6.30
C VAL A 72 17.18 3.18 -5.46
N ARG A 73 17.33 4.36 -4.85
CA ARG A 73 16.25 4.94 -4.05
C ARG A 73 15.31 5.70 -4.97
N LEU A 74 14.02 5.36 -4.95
CA LEU A 74 12.98 6.10 -5.64
C LEU A 74 12.28 7.05 -4.66
N THR A 75 12.24 8.34 -5.00
CA THR A 75 11.48 9.35 -4.27
C THR A 75 10.30 9.80 -5.13
N VAL A 76 9.09 9.70 -4.59
CA VAL A 76 7.85 10.03 -5.31
C VAL A 76 7.09 11.12 -4.58
N ALA A 77 6.67 12.14 -5.32
CA ALA A 77 5.75 13.17 -4.86
C ALA A 77 4.36 12.86 -5.40
N PHE A 78 3.37 12.86 -4.51
CA PHE A 78 1.98 12.56 -4.84
C PHE A 78 1.07 13.78 -4.68
N THR A 79 -0.03 13.80 -5.42
CA THR A 79 -1.13 14.74 -5.24
C THR A 79 -2.43 13.98 -5.05
N PRO A 80 -3.27 14.33 -4.05
CA PRO A 80 -4.56 13.68 -3.86
C PRO A 80 -5.47 13.93 -5.06
N MET A 81 -6.21 12.90 -5.47
CA MET A 81 -7.22 12.96 -6.52
C MET A 81 -8.43 12.12 -6.14
N LYS A 82 -9.58 12.43 -6.73
CA LYS A 82 -10.76 11.57 -6.63
C LYS A 82 -10.73 10.53 -7.73
N ILE A 83 -11.12 9.30 -7.41
CA ILE A 83 -11.22 8.17 -8.32
C ILE A 83 -12.68 7.72 -8.29
N HIS A 84 -13.30 7.57 -9.46
CA HIS A 84 -14.59 6.92 -9.59
C HIS A 84 -14.34 5.43 -9.80
N CYS A 85 -14.82 4.60 -8.87
CA CYS A 85 -14.76 3.15 -8.97
C CYS A 85 -15.99 2.66 -9.74
N SER A 86 -15.76 1.77 -10.71
CA SER A 86 -16.77 1.16 -11.57
C SER A 86 -17.33 -0.14 -11.00
#